data_AF-G3JFG8-F1
#
_entry.id   AF-G3JFG8-F1
#
_cell.length_a   1.000
_cell.length_b   1.000
_cell.length_c   1.000
_cell.angle_alpha   90.00
_cell.angle_beta   90.00
_cell.angle_gamma   90.00
#
_symmetry.space_group_name_H-M   'P 1'
#
loop_
_entity.id
_entity.type
_entity.pdbx_description
1 polymer ?
#
loop_
_entity_poly.entity_id
_entity_poly.type
_entity_poly.pdbx_seq_one_letter_code
_entity_poly.pdbx_strand_id
1 'polypeptide(L)'
;MPEPASLTIHLLCMHDKDRAAYLAACARLGGPPPFAASLTLHSGALSQLPASVRLDAIVSPANSYGRLDGAFDDAISRALAPADDYHALTRAAQAVLYAEHRGWANPGSCTRVPVPPFPPPSRPTRNVWGVRHLLLCPTMRVPESVAWDKEIVYRNPEEFGALEVDRILTLDGEIQATYEANLPKNDEPQQKTAETALHQ
;
A
#
# COMPACT_ATOMS: atom_id res chain seq x y z
N MET A 1 -8.47 -27.77 5.14
CA MET A 1 -7.24 -27.27 4.49
C MET A 1 -7.42 -25.78 4.29
N PRO A 2 -6.41 -24.92 4.55
CA PRO A 2 -6.52 -23.51 4.18
C PRO A 2 -6.76 -23.41 2.67
N GLU A 3 -7.68 -22.53 2.25
CA GLU A 3 -7.91 -22.29 0.83
C GLU A 3 -6.61 -21.82 0.15
N PRO A 4 -6.35 -22.24 -1.11
CA PRO A 4 -5.21 -21.72 -1.85
C PRO A 4 -5.37 -20.22 -2.03
N ALA A 5 -4.29 -19.47 -1.80
CA ALA A 5 -4.23 -18.04 -2.09
C ALA A 5 -4.68 -17.80 -3.54
N SER A 6 -5.70 -16.95 -3.74
CA SER A 6 -6.21 -16.53 -5.06
C SER A 6 -5.69 -15.14 -5.49
N LEU A 7 -5.08 -14.41 -4.55
CA LEU A 7 -4.72 -13.01 -4.75
C LEU A 7 -3.52 -12.83 -5.68
N THR A 8 -3.72 -12.09 -6.76
CA THR A 8 -2.67 -11.62 -7.66
C THR A 8 -2.28 -10.18 -7.28
N ILE A 9 -1.00 -9.97 -7.02
CA ILE A 9 -0.48 -8.67 -6.60
C ILE A 9 0.31 -8.03 -7.74
N HIS A 10 -0.04 -6.81 -8.08
CA HIS A 10 0.78 -5.91 -8.87
C HIS A 10 1.51 -4.98 -7.89
N LEU A 11 2.83 -5.10 -7.77
CA LEU A 11 3.63 -4.22 -6.93
C LEU A 11 4.27 -3.15 -7.82
N LEU A 12 3.92 -1.88 -7.58
CA LEU A 12 4.49 -0.74 -8.29
C LEU A 12 5.67 -0.16 -7.50
N CYS A 13 6.86 -0.26 -8.07
CA CYS A 13 8.08 0.32 -7.53
C CYS A 13 8.49 1.51 -8.40
N MET A 14 8.31 2.73 -7.90
CA MET A 14 8.68 3.93 -8.65
C MET A 14 10.19 4.13 -8.71
N HIS A 15 10.93 3.73 -7.67
CA HIS A 15 12.38 3.85 -7.62
C HIS A 15 13.07 2.48 -7.60
N ASP A 16 14.27 2.40 -8.15
CA ASP A 16 15.04 1.15 -8.18
C ASP A 16 15.40 0.65 -6.78
N LYS A 17 15.60 1.56 -5.82
CA LYS A 17 15.87 1.22 -4.41
C LYS A 17 14.71 0.43 -3.78
N ASP A 18 13.48 0.78 -4.15
CA ASP A 18 12.24 0.18 -3.64
C ASP A 18 12.14 -1.26 -4.18
N ARG A 19 12.30 -1.41 -5.50
CA ARG A 19 12.39 -2.72 -6.16
C ARG A 19 13.49 -3.61 -5.56
N ALA A 20 14.67 -3.04 -5.34
CA ALA A 20 15.81 -3.77 -4.78
C ALA A 20 15.53 -4.24 -3.35
N ALA A 21 14.92 -3.39 -2.52
CA ALA A 21 14.52 -3.72 -1.16
C ALA A 21 13.51 -4.89 -1.13
N TYR A 22 12.47 -4.83 -1.97
CA TYR A 22 11.50 -5.91 -2.09
C TYR A 22 12.14 -7.25 -2.52
N LEU A 23 13.01 -7.23 -3.54
CA LEU A 23 13.69 -8.44 -4.02
C LEU A 23 14.64 -9.03 -2.96
N ALA A 24 15.36 -8.18 -2.22
CA ALA A 24 16.21 -8.62 -1.12
C ALA A 24 15.39 -9.27 0.01
N ALA A 25 14.23 -8.70 0.33
CA ALA A 25 13.31 -9.29 1.31
C ALA A 25 12.77 -10.64 0.85
N CYS A 26 12.36 -10.78 -0.41
CA CYS A 26 11.91 -12.05 -0.97
C CYS A 26 12.99 -13.12 -0.90
N ALA A 27 14.24 -12.78 -1.25
CA ALA A 27 15.37 -13.70 -1.18
C ALA A 27 15.62 -14.20 0.26
N ARG A 28 15.43 -13.32 1.25
CA ARG A 28 15.61 -13.65 2.67
C ARG A 28 14.46 -14.48 3.24
N LEU A 29 13.23 -14.21 2.82
CA LEU A 29 12.02 -14.87 3.35
C LEU A 29 11.62 -16.13 2.56
N GLY A 30 12.33 -16.44 1.47
CA GLY A 30 12.10 -17.63 0.66
C GLY A 30 10.98 -17.46 -0.39
N GLY A 31 10.54 -16.23 -0.69
CA GLY A 31 9.54 -15.97 -1.73
C GLY A 31 8.68 -14.73 -1.48
N PRO A 32 7.66 -14.51 -2.34
CA PRO A 32 6.62 -13.50 -2.12
C PRO A 32 5.76 -13.84 -0.89
N PRO A 33 4.90 -12.92 -0.42
CA PRO A 33 4.03 -13.16 0.72
C PRO A 33 3.17 -14.43 0.53
N PRO A 34 2.99 -15.24 1.59
CA PRO A 34 2.29 -16.53 1.48
C PRO A 34 0.81 -16.42 1.11
N PHE A 35 0.21 -15.24 1.30
CA PHE A 35 -1.17 -14.94 0.90
C PHE A 35 -1.29 -14.54 -0.58
N ALA A 36 -0.19 -14.36 -1.30
CA ALA A 36 -0.17 -14.01 -2.71
C ALA A 36 -0.05 -15.26 -3.58
N ALA A 37 -1.02 -15.48 -4.47
CA ALA A 37 -0.98 -16.51 -5.50
C ALA A 37 0.11 -16.21 -6.54
N SER A 38 0.21 -14.94 -6.93
CA SER A 38 1.21 -14.46 -7.86
C SER A 38 1.54 -12.99 -7.60
N LEU A 39 2.76 -12.58 -7.97
CA LEU A 39 3.20 -11.20 -7.82
C LEU A 39 3.95 -10.74 -9.06
N THR A 40 3.55 -9.58 -9.60
CA THR A 40 4.17 -8.93 -10.75
C THR A 40 4.73 -7.57 -10.34
N LEU A 41 6.03 -7.36 -10.55
CA LEU A 41 6.70 -6.09 -10.28
C LEU A 41 6.60 -5.17 -11.50
N HIS A 42 6.14 -3.95 -11.28
CA HIS A 42 6.11 -2.86 -12.26
C HIS A 42 7.09 -1.79 -11.82
N SER A 43 8.01 -1.40 -12.69
CA SER A 43 8.95 -0.31 -12.43
C SER A 43 8.48 0.96 -13.13
N GLY A 44 8.28 2.04 -12.37
CA GLY A 44 7.87 3.33 -12.90
C GLY A 44 6.68 3.98 -12.18
N ALA A 45 6.17 5.05 -12.77
CA ALA A 45 5.00 5.77 -12.28
C ALA A 45 3.70 5.03 -12.62
N LEU A 46 2.63 5.31 -11.86
CA LEU A 46 1.30 4.72 -12.07
C LEU A 46 0.78 4.95 -13.51
N SER A 47 1.05 6.14 -14.06
CA SER A 47 0.66 6.50 -15.44
C SER A 47 1.38 5.69 -16.53
N GLN A 48 2.48 5.01 -16.19
CA GLN A 48 3.24 4.16 -17.09
C GLN A 48 2.76 2.69 -17.06
N LEU A 49 1.84 2.35 -16.15
CA LEU A 49 1.29 1.01 -16.07
C LEU A 49 0.49 0.69 -17.36
N PRO A 50 0.76 -0.44 -18.04
CA PRO A 50 0.09 -0.75 -19.29
C PRO A 50 -1.43 -0.80 -19.16
N ALA A 51 -2.15 -0.25 -20.13
CA ALA A 51 -3.62 -0.29 -20.17
C ALA A 51 -4.18 -1.71 -20.37
N SER A 52 -3.33 -2.71 -20.66
CA SER A 52 -3.69 -4.12 -20.68
C SER A 52 -3.82 -4.74 -19.28
N VAL A 53 -3.26 -4.10 -18.24
CA VAL A 53 -3.40 -4.54 -16.86
C VAL A 53 -4.87 -4.43 -16.43
N ARG A 54 -5.32 -5.39 -15.63
CA ARG A 54 -6.66 -5.42 -15.03
C ARG A 54 -6.53 -5.50 -13.52
N LEU A 55 -7.20 -4.61 -12.82
CA LEU A 55 -7.14 -4.47 -11.37
C LEU A 55 -8.55 -4.44 -10.81
N ASP A 56 -8.81 -5.21 -9.77
CA ASP A 56 -10.07 -5.13 -9.03
C ASP A 56 -10.03 -3.99 -8.02
N ALA A 57 -8.85 -3.77 -7.41
CA ALA A 57 -8.63 -2.71 -6.46
C ALA A 57 -7.23 -2.08 -6.53
N ILE A 58 -7.11 -0.86 -6.01
CA ILE A 58 -5.83 -0.16 -5.79
C ILE A 58 -5.73 0.21 -4.31
N VAL A 59 -4.58 -0.05 -3.69
CA VAL A 59 -4.26 0.36 -2.32
C VAL A 59 -3.87 1.84 -2.30
N SER A 60 -4.49 2.59 -1.40
CA SER A 60 -4.25 4.02 -1.20
C SER A 60 -3.61 4.27 0.17
N PRO A 61 -2.34 4.74 0.19
CA PRO A 61 -1.55 5.09 1.37
C PRO A 61 -1.99 6.42 2.00
N ALA A 62 -3.28 6.56 2.32
CA ALA A 62 -3.86 7.85 2.64
C ALA A 62 -3.59 8.31 4.09
N ASN A 63 -4.08 9.51 4.41
CA ASN A 63 -4.27 9.93 5.80
C ASN A 63 -5.64 9.45 6.35
N SER A 64 -5.81 9.53 7.66
CA SER A 64 -7.04 9.13 8.37
C SER A 64 -8.32 9.84 7.94
N TYR A 65 -8.25 10.95 7.19
CA TYR A 65 -9.42 11.67 6.66
C TYR A 65 -9.72 11.32 5.19
N GLY A 66 -9.02 10.34 4.60
CA GLY A 66 -9.28 9.85 3.25
C GLY A 66 -9.09 10.90 2.16
N ARG A 67 -8.21 11.87 2.39
CA ARG A 67 -7.87 12.90 1.40
C ARG A 67 -6.83 12.34 0.42
N LEU A 68 -7.19 12.31 -0.86
CA LEU A 68 -6.43 11.66 -1.93
C LEU A 68 -5.71 12.67 -2.84
N ASP A 69 -4.86 13.52 -2.29
CA ASP A 69 -4.22 14.62 -3.03
C ASP A 69 -2.69 14.71 -2.86
N GLY A 70 -2.08 13.73 -2.20
CA GLY A 70 -0.63 13.66 -1.98
C GLY A 70 0.02 12.53 -2.75
N ALA A 71 1.22 12.78 -3.30
CA ALA A 71 2.11 11.75 -3.88
C ALA A 71 1.41 10.66 -4.70
N PHE A 72 1.31 9.43 -4.18
CA PHE A 72 0.67 8.32 -4.89
C PHE A 72 -0.85 8.49 -4.98
N ASP A 73 -1.50 9.05 -3.96
CA ASP A 73 -2.93 9.34 -4.01
C ASP A 73 -3.29 10.38 -5.09
N ASP A 74 -2.42 11.37 -5.33
CA ASP A 74 -2.60 12.30 -6.47
C ASP A 74 -2.59 11.53 -7.81
N ALA A 75 -1.69 10.55 -7.96
CA ALA A 75 -1.65 9.71 -9.15
C ALA A 75 -2.92 8.86 -9.30
N ILE A 76 -3.43 8.29 -8.20
CA ILE A 76 -4.69 7.54 -8.18
C ILE A 76 -5.86 8.45 -8.58
N SER A 77 -5.98 9.63 -7.96
CA SER A 77 -7.03 10.61 -8.26
C SER A 77 -6.99 11.01 -9.74
N ARG A 78 -5.81 11.28 -10.31
CA ARG A 78 -5.66 11.59 -11.75
C ARG A 78 -6.00 10.43 -12.68
N ALA A 79 -5.87 9.19 -12.22
CA ALA A 79 -6.13 7.99 -13.00
C ALA A 79 -7.58 7.52 -12.92
N LEU A 80 -8.25 7.69 -11.77
CA LEU A 80 -9.59 7.14 -11.54
C LEU A 80 -10.68 8.19 -11.54
N ALA A 81 -10.41 9.40 -11.06
CA ALA A 81 -11.41 10.46 -11.00
C ALA A 81 -11.73 11.02 -12.40
N PRO A 82 -12.91 11.65 -12.58
CA PRO A 82 -13.21 12.41 -13.77
C PRO A 82 -12.19 13.49 -14.08
N ALA A 83 -11.97 13.75 -15.36
CA ALA A 83 -11.00 14.76 -15.80
C ALA A 83 -11.36 16.19 -15.35
N ASP A 84 -12.64 16.45 -15.12
CA ASP A 84 -13.22 17.72 -14.68
C ASP A 84 -13.52 17.77 -13.18
N ASP A 85 -13.31 16.68 -12.44
CA ASP A 85 -13.60 16.58 -11.01
C ASP A 85 -12.57 15.73 -10.28
N TYR A 86 -11.39 16.31 -10.09
CA TYR A 86 -10.27 15.69 -9.38
C TYR A 86 -10.63 15.18 -7.98
N HIS A 87 -11.50 15.90 -7.26
CA HIS A 87 -11.87 15.55 -5.88
C HIS A 87 -13.00 14.52 -5.78
N ALA A 88 -13.53 14.01 -6.89
CA ALA A 88 -14.64 13.05 -6.86
C ALA A 88 -14.30 11.78 -6.06
N LEU A 89 -13.07 11.28 -6.21
CA LEU A 89 -12.61 10.09 -5.49
C LEU A 89 -12.44 10.37 -3.98
N THR A 90 -11.87 11.53 -3.61
CA THR A 90 -11.79 11.96 -2.21
C THR A 90 -13.16 12.04 -1.56
N ARG A 91 -14.16 12.61 -2.24
CA ARG A 91 -15.54 12.68 -1.69
C ARG A 91 -16.16 11.29 -1.53
N ALA A 92 -15.90 10.36 -2.46
CA ALA A 92 -16.34 8.98 -2.33
C ALA A 92 -15.71 8.29 -1.12
N ALA A 93 -14.40 8.43 -0.93
CA ALA A 93 -13.69 7.90 0.22
C ALA A 93 -14.21 8.50 1.54
N GLN A 94 -14.38 9.82 1.59
CA GLN A 94 -14.88 10.51 2.77
C GLN A 94 -16.33 10.16 3.11
N ALA A 95 -17.18 9.89 2.11
CA ALA A 95 -18.54 9.42 2.35
C ALA A 95 -18.56 8.05 3.05
N VAL A 96 -17.71 7.11 2.59
CA VAL A 96 -17.55 5.80 3.24
C VAL A 96 -16.97 5.95 4.64
N LEU A 97 -15.90 6.73 4.80
CA LEU A 97 -15.32 7.03 6.11
C LEU A 97 -16.32 7.64 7.09
N TYR A 98 -17.19 8.53 6.60
CA TYR A 98 -18.23 9.13 7.43
C TYR A 98 -19.25 8.10 7.90
N ALA A 99 -19.71 7.24 6.98
CA ALA A 99 -20.68 6.19 7.29
C ALA A 99 -20.13 5.13 8.24
N GLU A 100 -18.90 4.67 8.04
CA GLU A 100 -18.33 3.51 8.73
C GLU A 100 -17.49 3.90 9.95
N HIS A 101 -16.81 5.04 9.89
CA HIS A 101 -15.82 5.46 10.89
C HIS A 101 -16.04 6.88 11.42
N ARG A 102 -17.24 7.46 11.21
CA ARG A 102 -17.60 8.83 11.62
C ARG A 102 -16.64 9.91 11.10
N GLY A 103 -16.03 9.65 9.94
CA GLY A 103 -15.18 10.58 9.20
C GLY A 103 -13.69 10.44 9.48
N TRP A 104 -13.28 9.45 10.28
CA TRP A 104 -11.88 9.25 10.65
C TRP A 104 -11.55 7.77 10.78
N ALA A 105 -10.64 7.26 9.95
CA ALA A 105 -10.17 5.88 10.03
C ALA A 105 -8.86 5.75 10.81
N ASN A 106 -8.76 4.69 11.61
CA ASN A 106 -7.56 4.39 12.39
C ASN A 106 -6.35 4.13 11.48
N PRO A 107 -5.16 4.67 11.80
CA PRO A 107 -3.94 4.22 11.15
C PRO A 107 -3.78 2.70 11.26
N GLY A 108 -3.37 2.07 10.16
CA GLY A 108 -3.22 0.61 10.04
C GLY A 108 -4.53 -0.15 9.85
N SER A 109 -5.65 0.52 9.61
CA SER A 109 -6.89 -0.13 9.15
C SER A 109 -6.98 -0.11 7.62
N CYS A 110 -7.79 -0.99 7.04
CA CYS A 110 -8.17 -0.95 5.64
C CYS A 110 -9.68 -0.74 5.47
N THR A 111 -10.07 0.36 4.82
CA THR A 111 -11.47 0.63 4.46
C THR A 111 -11.67 0.43 2.95
N ARG A 112 -12.60 -0.45 2.56
CA ARG A 112 -12.93 -0.68 1.15
C ARG A 112 -13.89 0.39 0.64
N VAL A 113 -13.42 1.25 -0.25
CA VAL A 113 -14.21 2.31 -0.87
C VAL A 113 -14.59 1.91 -2.30
N PRO A 114 -15.89 1.80 -2.65
CA PRO A 114 -16.30 1.60 -4.03
C PRO A 114 -15.92 2.79 -4.91
N VAL A 115 -15.33 2.54 -6.09
CA VAL A 115 -15.14 3.59 -7.09
C VAL A 115 -16.51 3.87 -7.72
N PRO A 116 -17.08 5.08 -7.54
CA PRO A 116 -18.43 5.34 -7.99
C PRO A 116 -18.51 5.40 -9.52
N PRO A 117 -19.64 5.00 -10.12
CA PRO A 117 -19.90 5.34 -11.52
C PRO A 117 -20.08 6.86 -11.60
N PHE A 118 -19.11 7.56 -12.19
CA PHE A 118 -19.19 9.02 -12.33
C PHE A 118 -20.25 9.38 -13.39
N PRO A 119 -21.35 10.08 -13.02
CA PRO A 119 -22.45 10.38 -13.93
C PRO A 119 -22.09 11.53 -14.89
N PRO A 120 -22.77 11.65 -16.05
CA PRO A 120 -22.61 12.80 -16.96
C PRO A 120 -22.84 14.14 -16.20
N PRO A 121 -22.17 15.26 -16.58
CA PRO A 121 -21.41 15.50 -17.82
C PRO A 121 -19.94 15.08 -17.76
N SER A 122 -19.53 14.39 -16.69
CA SER A 122 -18.13 13.96 -16.54
C SER A 122 -17.64 13.22 -17.79
N ARG A 123 -16.44 13.59 -18.27
CA ARG A 123 -15.78 12.84 -19.33
C ARG A 123 -15.62 11.39 -18.86
N PRO A 124 -15.61 10.38 -19.76
CA PRO A 124 -15.43 8.99 -19.36
C PRO A 124 -14.22 8.88 -18.43
N THR A 125 -14.42 8.18 -17.30
CA THR A 125 -13.37 7.95 -16.31
C THR A 125 -12.10 7.49 -17.01
N ARG A 126 -10.94 7.96 -16.52
CA ARG A 126 -9.63 7.54 -17.00
C ARG A 126 -9.23 6.15 -16.51
N ASN A 127 -10.13 5.46 -15.80
CA ASN A 127 -9.96 4.12 -15.27
C ASN A 127 -9.83 3.07 -16.40
N VAL A 128 -8.64 3.02 -17.01
CA VAL A 128 -8.29 2.08 -18.07
C VAL A 128 -8.05 0.65 -17.56
N TRP A 129 -7.91 0.48 -16.24
CA TRP A 129 -7.61 -0.81 -15.61
C TRP A 129 -8.83 -1.56 -15.08
N GLY A 130 -10.00 -0.92 -15.07
CA GLY A 130 -11.25 -1.52 -14.58
C GLY A 130 -11.35 -1.59 -13.05
N VAL A 131 -10.65 -0.71 -12.34
CA VAL A 131 -10.63 -0.64 -10.87
C VAL A 131 -12.05 -0.44 -10.35
N ARG A 132 -12.49 -1.30 -9.43
CA ARG A 132 -13.82 -1.22 -8.80
C ARG A 132 -13.76 -0.72 -7.36
N HIS A 133 -12.63 -0.90 -6.70
CA HIS A 133 -12.46 -0.52 -5.30
C HIS A 133 -11.15 0.22 -5.07
N LEU A 134 -11.17 1.17 -4.16
CA LEU A 134 -10.01 1.76 -3.54
C LEU A 134 -9.89 1.14 -2.14
N LEU A 135 -8.74 0.57 -1.81
CA LEU A 135 -8.44 0.07 -0.47
C LEU A 135 -7.73 1.18 0.28
N LEU A 136 -8.50 1.92 1.07
CA LEU A 136 -7.98 3.05 1.82
C LEU A 136 -7.25 2.53 3.05
N CYS A 137 -5.94 2.74 3.10
CA CYS A 137 -5.07 2.30 4.18
C CYS A 137 -4.45 3.51 4.85
N PRO A 138 -5.08 4.08 5.90
CA PRO A 138 -4.51 5.24 6.56
C PRO A 138 -3.16 4.87 7.18
N THR A 139 -2.10 5.57 6.79
CA THR A 139 -0.78 5.38 7.40
C THR A 139 -0.39 6.50 8.35
N MET A 140 -1.17 7.58 8.37
CA MET A 140 -0.92 8.72 9.24
C MET A 140 -2.23 9.43 9.60
N ARG A 141 -2.28 10.01 10.81
CA ARG A 141 -3.43 10.81 11.27
C ARG A 141 -3.60 12.10 10.47
N VAL A 142 -2.48 12.79 10.25
CA VAL A 142 -2.34 14.02 9.45
C VAL A 142 -1.10 13.87 8.58
N PRO A 143 -1.01 14.58 7.43
CA PRO A 143 0.13 14.45 6.52
C PRO A 143 1.47 14.75 7.20
N GLU A 144 2.20 13.71 7.59
CA GLU A 144 3.50 13.77 8.27
C GLU A 144 4.35 12.55 7.87
N SER A 145 5.67 12.64 8.01
CA SER A 145 6.54 11.48 7.76
C SER A 145 6.38 10.44 8.87
N VAL A 146 5.83 9.27 8.54
CA VAL A 146 5.60 8.15 9.45
C VAL A 146 6.56 6.98 9.22
N ALA A 147 7.68 7.20 8.52
CA ALA A 147 8.68 6.15 8.28
C ALA A 147 9.24 5.50 9.57
N TRP A 148 8.99 6.13 10.73
CA TRP A 148 9.33 5.63 12.05
C TRP A 148 8.34 4.59 12.61
N ASP A 149 7.06 4.61 12.22
CA ASP A 149 6.01 3.74 12.76
C ASP A 149 5.76 2.55 11.83
N LYS A 150 6.44 1.43 12.14
CA LYS A 150 6.42 0.23 11.30
C LYS A 150 5.18 -0.64 11.54
N GLU A 151 4.49 -0.50 12.68
CA GLU A 151 3.31 -1.31 13.04
C GLU A 151 2.10 -1.02 12.15
N ILE A 152 1.95 0.23 11.74
CA ILE A 152 0.88 0.69 10.84
C ILE A 152 0.90 -0.06 9.52
N VAL A 153 2.09 -0.36 9.00
CA VAL A 153 2.23 -1.06 7.72
C VAL A 153 1.96 -2.55 7.87
N TYR A 154 2.34 -3.17 8.99
CA TYR A 154 2.15 -4.62 9.21
C TYR A 154 0.70 -5.08 9.29
N ARG A 155 -0.20 -4.22 9.76
CA ARG A 155 -1.61 -4.59 9.93
C ARG A 155 -2.36 -4.70 8.60
N ASN A 156 -2.02 -3.86 7.62
CA ASN A 156 -2.70 -3.83 6.32
C ASN A 156 -2.56 -5.13 5.49
N PRO A 157 -1.39 -5.78 5.40
CA PRO A 157 -1.18 -7.03 4.67
C PRO A 157 -2.10 -8.18 5.07
N GLU A 158 -2.39 -8.36 6.37
CA GLU A 158 -3.27 -9.44 6.84
C GLU A 158 -4.73 -9.18 6.44
N GLU A 159 -5.17 -7.92 6.43
CA GLU A 159 -6.53 -7.54 6.02
C GLU A 159 -6.77 -7.76 4.52
N PHE A 160 -5.74 -7.70 3.67
CA PHE A 160 -5.90 -7.91 2.23
C PHE A 160 -6.42 -9.31 1.85
N GLY A 161 -6.08 -10.34 2.63
CA GLY A 161 -6.58 -11.70 2.41
C GLY A 161 -8.07 -11.88 2.72
N ALA A 162 -8.66 -10.97 3.50
CA ALA A 162 -10.08 -10.97 3.83
C ALA A 162 -10.92 -10.13 2.86
N LEU A 163 -10.27 -9.33 2.01
CA LEU A 163 -10.95 -8.57 0.97
C LEU A 163 -11.21 -9.53 -0.20
N GLU A 164 -12.47 -9.69 -0.60
CA GLU A 164 -12.87 -10.45 -1.80
C GLU A 164 -12.42 -9.71 -3.09
N VAL A 165 -11.10 -9.60 -3.30
CA VAL A 165 -10.46 -8.97 -4.44
C VAL A 165 -9.39 -9.92 -5.00
N ASP A 166 -9.40 -10.14 -6.31
CA ASP A 166 -8.46 -11.08 -6.93
C ASP A 166 -7.18 -10.39 -7.43
N ARG A 167 -7.24 -9.09 -7.76
CA ARG A 167 -6.10 -8.33 -8.30
C ARG A 167 -5.96 -6.97 -7.65
N ILE A 168 -4.83 -6.75 -6.96
CA ILE A 168 -4.53 -5.48 -6.28
C ILE A 168 -3.29 -4.82 -6.85
N LEU A 169 -3.26 -3.49 -6.86
CA LEU A 169 -2.06 -2.68 -7.05
C LEU A 169 -1.67 -2.01 -5.74
N THR A 170 -0.41 -2.13 -5.34
CA THR A 170 0.13 -1.47 -4.13
C THR A 170 1.50 -0.85 -4.41
N LEU A 171 1.88 0.17 -3.63
CA LEU A 171 3.18 0.85 -3.72
C LEU A 171 4.16 0.32 -2.65
N ASP A 172 5.44 0.22 -2.99
CA ASP A 172 6.48 -0.37 -2.14
C ASP A 172 6.90 0.50 -0.94
N GLY A 173 6.76 1.84 -1.02
CA GLY A 173 7.23 2.75 0.02
C GLY A 173 6.59 2.55 1.40
N GLU A 174 5.36 2.03 1.46
CA GLU A 174 4.75 1.62 2.73
C GLU A 174 5.29 0.25 3.16
N ILE A 175 5.36 -0.68 2.22
CA ILE A 175 5.84 -2.04 2.40
C ILE A 175 7.32 -2.11 2.89
N GLN A 176 8.17 -1.14 2.55
CA GLN A 176 9.57 -1.08 3.01
C GLN A 176 9.69 -1.07 4.56
N ALA A 177 8.82 -0.33 5.25
CA ALA A 177 8.80 -0.29 6.72
C ALA A 177 8.44 -1.67 7.31
N THR A 178 7.55 -2.41 6.65
CA THR A 178 7.18 -3.80 6.96
C THR A 178 8.31 -4.80 6.67
N TYR A 179 9.18 -4.57 5.71
CA TYR A 179 10.29 -5.50 5.47
C TYR A 179 11.49 -5.25 6.37
N GLU A 180 11.74 -3.99 6.75
CA GLU A 180 12.87 -3.64 7.62
C GLU A 180 12.66 -3.99 9.10
N ALA A 181 11.44 -3.91 9.66
CA ALA A 181 11.22 -4.30 11.07
C ALA A 181 11.17 -5.82 11.29
N ASN A 182 10.94 -6.61 10.23
CA ASN A 182 10.94 -8.08 10.25
C ASN A 182 12.30 -8.67 9.83
N LEU A 183 13.35 -7.85 9.77
CA LEU A 183 14.72 -8.32 9.76
C LEU A 183 15.05 -8.80 11.19
N PRO A 184 15.47 -10.06 11.40
CA PRO A 184 16.20 -10.40 12.61
C PRO A 184 17.36 -9.43 12.69
N LYS A 185 17.44 -8.67 13.78
CA LYS A 185 18.65 -7.89 14.06
C LYS A 185 19.76 -8.94 14.17
N ASN A 186 20.74 -8.89 13.27
CA ASN A 186 21.98 -9.61 13.52
C ASN A 186 22.51 -9.04 14.83
N ASP A 187 22.58 -9.88 15.87
CA ASP A 187 23.25 -9.53 17.11
C ASP A 187 24.68 -9.13 16.75
N GLU A 188 24.98 -7.84 16.80
CA GLU A 188 26.35 -7.38 16.74
C GLU A 188 27.13 -8.04 17.89
N PRO A 189 28.31 -8.60 17.64
CA PRO A 189 29.09 -9.24 18.69
C PRO A 189 29.43 -8.20 19.75
N GLN A 190 28.87 -8.38 20.95
CA GLN A 190 29.21 -7.59 22.13
C GLN A 190 30.73 -7.58 22.29
N GLN A 191 31.34 -6.42 22.09
CA GLN A 191 32.73 -6.18 22.48
C GLN A 191 32.82 -6.40 23.98
N LYS A 192 33.36 -7.56 24.37
CA LYS A 192 33.82 -7.83 25.73
C LYS A 192 34.93 -6.84 26.04
N THR A 193 34.61 -5.82 26.83
CA THR A 193 35.60 -5.01 27.53
C THR A 193 36.35 -5.93 28.49
N ALA A 194 37.56 -6.35 28.12
CA ALA A 194 38.47 -7.00 29.04
C ALA A 194 39.12 -5.92 29.92
N GLU A 195 38.65 -5.80 31.16
CA GLU A 195 39.41 -5.16 32.23
C GLU A 195 40.66 -6.01 32.50
N THR A 196 41.81 -5.51 32.06
CA THR A 196 43.11 -6.07 32.41
C THR A 196 43.50 -5.57 33.80
N ALA A 197 43.35 -6.42 34.80
CA ALA A 197 44.00 -6.28 36.09
C ALA A 197 45.47 -6.76 36.00
N LEU A 198 46.42 -5.85 36.23
CA LEU A 198 47.79 -6.10 36.71
C LEU A 198 48.10 -4.88 37.61
N HIS A 199 48.27 -4.94 38.93
CA HIS A 199 49.16 -5.77 39.75
C HIS A 199 50.58 -5.83 39.18
N GLN A 200 51.31 -4.72 39.32
CA GLN A 200 52.67 -4.67 39.90
C GLN A 200 52.84 -3.38 40.69
#